data_AF-A0A9C9Q4N3-F1
#
_entry.id   AF-A0A9C9Q4N3-F1
#
_cell.length_a   1.000
_cell.length_b   1.000
_cell.length_c   1.000
_cell.angle_alpha   90.00
_cell.angle_beta   90.00
_cell.angle_gamma   90.00
#
_symmetry.space_group_name_H-M   'P 1'
#
loop_
_entity.id
_entity.type
_entity.pdbx_description
1 polymer ?
#
loop_
_entity_poly.entity_id
_entity_poly.type
_entity_poly.pdbx_seq_one_letter_code
_entity_poly.pdbx_strand_id
1 'polypeptide(L)'
;MMTALLAYISFISLGALAGLSAGLLGVGGGLILVPALLAIWQQGGVDSPWLMQMAIATSLASIVFTSISSLRAHHRRGAVLWPQVRRLAPGILLGAGLGAMQASWLPGQWLRNFGPHWRL
;
A
#
# COMPACT_ATOMS: atom_id res chain seq x y z
N MET A 1 -18.90 -22.78 8.65
CA MET A 1 -19.65 -21.55 9.02
C MET A 1 -18.89 -20.73 10.07
N MET A 2 -18.61 -21.28 11.27
CA MET A 2 -17.93 -20.58 12.37
C MET A 2 -16.54 -20.01 12.00
N THR A 3 -15.74 -20.78 11.26
CA THR A 3 -14.38 -20.40 10.83
C THR A 3 -14.36 -19.23 9.84
N ALA A 4 -15.35 -19.14 8.95
CA ALA A 4 -15.49 -18.05 8.00
C ALA A 4 -15.82 -16.72 8.70
N LEU A 5 -16.61 -16.78 9.78
CA LEU A 5 -16.99 -15.61 10.55
C LEU A 5 -15.79 -15.03 11.32
N LEU A 6 -14.97 -15.91 11.92
CA LEU A 6 -13.71 -15.52 12.56
C LEU A 6 -12.74 -14.87 11.57
N ALA A 7 -12.58 -15.45 10.38
CA ALA A 7 -11.73 -14.88 9.33
C ALA A 7 -12.19 -13.45 8.96
N TYR A 8 -13.50 -13.25 8.74
CA TYR A 8 -14.06 -11.94 8.39
C TYR A 8 -13.81 -10.88 9.48
N ILE A 9 -13.96 -11.25 10.75
CA ILE A 9 -13.66 -10.37 11.88
C ILE A 9 -12.16 -10.01 11.90
N SER A 10 -11.26 -10.99 11.70
CA SER A 10 -9.82 -10.74 11.64
C SER A 10 -9.45 -9.77 10.50
N PHE A 11 -10.06 -9.89 9.32
CA PHE A 11 -9.86 -8.94 8.22
C PHE A 11 -10.31 -7.53 8.58
N ILE A 12 -11.46 -7.38 9.22
CA ILE A 12 -11.99 -6.07 9.64
C ILE A 12 -11.09 -5.45 10.70
N SER A 13 -10.69 -6.21 11.71
CA SER A 13 -9.81 -5.71 12.78
C SER A 13 -8.44 -5.30 12.24
N LEU A 14 -7.87 -6.09 11.34
CA LEU A 14 -6.59 -5.78 10.70
C LEU A 14 -6.70 -4.53 9.80
N GLY A 15 -7.76 -4.44 9.00
CA GLY A 15 -8.04 -3.26 8.18
C GLY A 15 -8.27 -2.00 9.00
N ALA A 16 -8.97 -2.11 10.14
CA ALA A 16 -9.21 -1.00 11.06
C ALA A 16 -7.91 -0.53 11.72
N LEU A 17 -7.09 -1.45 12.25
CA LEU A 17 -5.79 -1.12 12.86
C LEU A 17 -4.83 -0.53 11.83
N ALA A 18 -4.69 -1.18 10.68
CA ALA A 18 -3.84 -0.68 9.60
C ALA A 18 -4.29 0.70 9.10
N GLY A 19 -5.61 0.92 8.97
CA GLY A 19 -6.19 2.20 8.58
C GLY A 19 -5.99 3.31 9.63
N LEU A 20 -6.10 2.99 10.92
CA LEU A 20 -5.82 3.90 12.02
C LEU A 20 -4.35 4.28 12.06
N SER A 21 -3.45 3.30 12.01
CA SER A 21 -2.00 3.53 11.96
C SER A 21 -1.61 4.35 10.72
N ALA A 22 -2.22 4.06 9.57
CA ALA A 22 -2.02 4.83 8.34
C ALA A 22 -2.48 6.29 8.46
N GLY A 23 -3.63 6.52 9.09
CA GLY A 23 -4.19 7.85 9.30
C GLY A 23 -3.40 8.68 10.32
N LEU A 24 -2.90 8.05 11.39
CA LEU A 24 -2.10 8.71 12.44
C LEU A 24 -0.69 9.04 11.96
N LEU A 25 -0.03 8.13 11.23
CA LEU A 25 1.34 8.32 10.74
C LEU A 25 1.39 9.13 9.43
N GLY A 26 0.28 9.24 8.71
CA GLY A 26 0.20 9.99 7.45
C GLY A 26 0.94 9.36 6.26
N VAL A 27 1.51 8.16 6.42
CA VAL A 27 2.33 7.48 5.39
C VAL A 27 1.48 6.84 4.27
N GLY A 28 0.16 6.71 4.47
CA GLY A 28 -0.70 5.91 3.60
C GLY A 28 -0.44 4.43 3.85
N GLY A 29 -1.46 3.66 4.22
CA GLY A 29 -1.32 2.38 4.91
C GLY A 29 -0.64 1.24 4.15
N GLY A 30 -0.10 1.49 2.95
CA GLY A 30 0.36 0.43 2.06
C GLY A 30 1.59 -0.35 2.53
N LEU A 31 2.47 0.26 3.32
CA LEU A 31 3.60 -0.45 3.92
C LEU A 31 3.12 -1.57 4.87
N ILE A 32 1.95 -1.40 5.48
CA ILE A 32 1.31 -2.37 6.38
C ILE A 32 0.36 -3.27 5.57
N LEU A 33 -0.39 -2.70 4.60
CA LEU A 33 -1.42 -3.40 3.84
C LEU A 33 -0.86 -4.49 2.94
N VAL A 34 0.28 -4.27 2.26
CA VAL A 34 0.88 -5.26 1.36
C VAL A 34 1.28 -6.56 2.09
N PRO A 35 2.11 -6.54 3.15
CA PRO A 35 2.48 -7.77 3.87
C PRO A 35 1.28 -8.41 4.57
N ALA A 36 0.32 -7.61 5.06
CA ALA A 36 -0.93 -8.11 5.63
C ALA A 36 -1.76 -8.89 4.60
N LEU A 37 -1.99 -8.33 3.42
CA LEU A 37 -2.75 -8.99 2.34
C LEU A 37 -2.05 -10.27 1.88
N LEU A 38 -0.72 -10.24 1.74
CA LEU A 38 0.09 -11.42 1.42
C LEU A 38 -0.08 -12.53 2.46
N ALA A 39 0.06 -12.21 3.75
CA ALA A 39 -0.06 -13.19 4.83
C ALA A 39 -1.44 -13.85 4.84
N ILE A 40 -2.49 -13.06 4.60
CA ILE A 40 -3.84 -13.60 4.65
C ILE A 40 -4.18 -14.43 3.40
N TRP A 41 -3.79 -13.98 2.20
CA TRP A 41 -4.04 -14.76 0.98
C TRP A 41 -3.22 -16.04 0.91
N GLN A 42 -2.00 -16.06 1.45
CA GLN A 42 -1.20 -17.28 1.60
C GLN A 42 -1.87 -18.28 2.56
N GLN A 43 -2.41 -17.81 3.69
CA GLN A 43 -3.17 -18.67 4.61
C GLN A 43 -4.50 -19.17 4.02
N GLY A 44 -5.09 -18.41 3.09
CA GLY A 44 -6.31 -18.77 2.38
C GLY A 44 -6.13 -19.77 1.23
N GLY A 45 -4.91 -20.23 0.96
CA GLY A 45 -4.62 -21.18 -0.12
C GLY A 45 -4.71 -20.59 -1.53
N VAL A 46 -4.60 -19.27 -1.66
CA VAL A 46 -4.62 -18.60 -2.97
C VAL A 46 -3.22 -18.72 -3.59
N ASP A 47 -2.96 -19.78 -4.35
CA ASP A 47 -1.72 -19.91 -5.13
C ASP A 47 -1.92 -19.32 -6.53
N SER A 48 -1.82 -18.00 -6.62
CA SER A 48 -1.80 -17.28 -7.90
C SER A 48 -0.42 -16.68 -8.16
N PRO A 49 0.15 -16.85 -9.37
CA PRO A 49 1.40 -16.19 -9.73
C PRO A 49 1.30 -14.65 -9.69
N TRP A 50 0.07 -14.10 -9.68
CA TRP A 50 -0.21 -12.66 -9.64
C TRP A 50 -0.44 -12.13 -8.22
N LEU A 51 -0.31 -12.97 -7.18
CA LEU A 51 -0.71 -12.63 -5.81
C LEU A 51 0.03 -11.40 -5.26
N MET A 52 1.32 -11.30 -5.52
CA MET A 52 2.12 -10.12 -5.15
C MET A 52 1.63 -8.85 -5.86
N GLN A 53 1.36 -8.93 -7.16
CA GLN A 53 0.89 -7.79 -7.94
C GLN A 53 -0.52 -7.36 -7.50
N MET A 54 -1.40 -8.30 -7.16
CA MET A 54 -2.73 -7.99 -6.62
C MET A 54 -2.64 -7.31 -5.24
N ALA A 55 -1.68 -7.71 -4.40
CA ALA A 55 -1.50 -7.14 -3.06
C ALA A 55 -1.03 -5.68 -3.18
N ILE A 56 -0.04 -5.44 -4.05
CA ILE A 56 0.47 -4.11 -4.35
C ILE A 56 -0.63 -3.23 -4.97
N ALA A 57 -1.37 -3.74 -5.95
CA ALA A 57 -2.45 -3.00 -6.61
C ALA A 57 -3.58 -2.62 -5.63
N THR A 58 -4.03 -3.56 -4.81
CA THR A 58 -5.07 -3.32 -3.79
C THR A 58 -4.61 -2.29 -2.77
N SER A 59 -3.35 -2.40 -2.33
CA SER A 59 -2.76 -1.44 -1.41
C SER A 59 -2.66 -0.03 -2.01
N LEU A 60 -2.24 0.10 -3.28
CA LEU A 60 -2.16 1.39 -3.95
C LEU A 60 -3.55 2.02 -4.09
N ALA A 61 -4.56 1.23 -4.44
CA ALA A 61 -5.95 1.69 -4.49
C ALA A 61 -6.38 2.25 -3.12
N SER A 62 -6.08 1.54 -2.02
CA SER A 62 -6.37 2.01 -0.67
C SER A 62 -5.62 3.31 -0.32
N ILE A 63 -4.36 3.46 -0.75
CA ILE A 63 -3.59 4.69 -0.55
C ILE A 63 -4.30 5.87 -1.23
N VAL A 64 -4.75 5.72 -2.48
CA VAL A 64 -5.45 6.81 -3.20
C VAL A 64 -6.67 7.30 -2.41
N PHE A 65 -7.51 6.40 -1.92
CA PHE A 65 -8.69 6.76 -1.12
C PHE A 65 -8.31 7.45 0.21
N THR A 66 -7.32 6.92 0.93
CA THR A 66 -6.88 7.51 2.20
C THR A 66 -6.20 8.87 2.00
N SER A 67 -5.42 9.04 0.94
CA SER A 67 -4.79 10.31 0.56
C SER A 67 -5.84 11.37 0.21
N ILE A 68 -6.89 11.03 -0.53
CA ILE A 68 -8.00 11.97 -0.82
C ILE A 68 -8.70 12.39 0.47
N SER A 69 -9.02 11.43 1.35
CA SER A 69 -9.63 11.70 2.65
C SER A 69 -8.76 12.64 3.50
N SER A 70 -7.46 12.35 3.58
CA SER A 70 -6.48 13.17 4.31
C SER A 70 -6.35 14.57 3.72
N LEU A 71 -6.23 14.69 2.40
CA LEU A 71 -6.15 15.98 1.71
C LEU A 71 -7.40 16.82 1.97
N ARG A 72 -8.59 16.20 1.94
CA ARG A 72 -9.85 16.89 2.24
C ARG A 72 -9.90 17.39 3.69
N ALA A 73 -9.41 16.59 4.64
CA ALA A 73 -9.35 16.99 6.05
C ALA A 73 -8.37 18.16 6.26
N HIS A 74 -7.19 18.14 5.64
CA HIS A 74 -6.22 19.23 5.71
C HIS A 74 -6.71 20.49 4.98
N HIS A 75 -7.39 20.34 3.85
CA HIS A 75 -7.97 21.45 3.11
C HIS A 75 -9.05 22.16 3.92
N ARG A 76 -9.90 21.40 4.62
CA ARG A 76 -10.90 21.96 5.56
C ARG A 76 -10.29 22.75 6.72
N ARG A 77 -9.05 22.44 7.11
CA ARG A 77 -8.31 23.15 8.16
C ARG A 77 -7.51 24.35 7.65
N GLY A 78 -7.59 24.68 6.35
CA GLY A 78 -6.84 25.78 5.74
C GLY A 78 -5.32 25.55 5.64
N ALA A 79 -4.84 24.35 5.99
CA ALA A 79 -3.41 24.03 6.08
C ALA A 79 -2.78 23.62 4.74
N VAL A 80 -3.52 23.75 3.62
CA VAL A 80 -3.04 23.34 2.29
C VAL A 80 -2.49 24.55 1.54
N LEU A 81 -1.17 24.56 1.39
CA LEU A 81 -0.44 25.55 0.63
C LEU A 81 -0.47 25.20 -0.88
N TRP A 82 -1.54 25.58 -1.57
CA TRP A 82 -1.78 25.29 -2.99
C TRP A 82 -0.63 25.70 -3.95
N PRO A 83 0.09 26.83 -3.77
CA PRO A 83 1.22 27.17 -4.64
C PRO A 83 2.34 26.11 -4.59
N GLN A 84 2.61 25.54 -3.41
CA GLN A 84 3.61 24.52 -3.18
C GLN A 84 3.17 23.19 -3.78
N VAL A 85 1.89 22.82 -3.60
CA VAL A 85 1.30 21.63 -4.24
C VAL A 85 1.45 21.71 -5.75
N ARG A 86 1.16 22.86 -6.36
CA ARG A 86 1.27 23.04 -7.82
C ARG A 86 2.71 22.96 -8.34
N ARG A 87 3.70 23.37 -7.53
CA ARG A 87 5.13 23.24 -7.87
C ARG A 87 5.66 21.81 -7.69
N LEU A 88 5.21 21.11 -6.65
CA LEU A 88 5.68 19.77 -6.31
C LEU A 88 4.97 18.67 -7.13
N ALA A 89 3.68 18.83 -7.41
CA ALA A 89 2.88 17.85 -8.15
C ALA A 89 3.52 17.35 -9.46
N PRO A 90 4.00 18.21 -10.38
CA PRO A 90 4.63 17.73 -11.61
C PRO A 90 5.92 16.96 -11.33
N GLY A 91 6.73 17.39 -10.36
CA GLY A 91 7.94 16.67 -9.96
C GLY A 91 7.65 15.28 -9.38
N ILE A 92 6.61 15.17 -8.55
CA ILE A 92 6.16 13.89 -7.98
C ILE A 92 5.62 12.97 -9.07
N LEU A 93 4.78 13.48 -9.98
CA LEU A 93 4.21 12.69 -11.08
C LEU A 93 5.30 12.20 -12.04
N LEU A 94 6.24 13.06 -12.42
CA LEU A 94 7.37 12.69 -13.26
C LEU A 94 8.29 11.69 -12.56
N GLY A 95 8.65 11.95 -11.30
CA GLY A 95 9.50 11.05 -10.51
C GLY A 95 8.86 9.67 -10.31
N ALA A 96 7.57 9.62 -9.96
CA ALA A 96 6.83 8.37 -9.81
C ALA A 96 6.70 7.62 -11.14
N GLY A 97 6.41 8.32 -12.24
CA GLY A 97 6.33 7.74 -13.58
C GLY A 97 7.67 7.16 -14.04
N LEU A 98 8.73 7.94 -13.95
CA LEU A 98 10.09 7.50 -14.31
C LEU A 98 10.57 6.36 -13.41
N GLY A 99 10.25 6.39 -12.11
CA GLY A 99 10.58 5.33 -11.16
C GLY A 99 9.82 4.03 -11.47
N ALA A 100 8.53 4.10 -11.78
CA ALA A 100 7.73 2.95 -12.19
C ALA A 100 8.23 2.35 -13.52
N MET A 101 8.62 3.21 -14.46
CA MET A 101 9.25 2.78 -15.71
C MET A 101 10.60 2.12 -15.43
N GLN A 102 11.47 2.66 -14.59
CA GLN A 102 12.74 1.99 -14.27
C GLN A 102 12.55 0.68 -13.50
N ALA A 103 11.54 0.61 -12.63
CA ALA A 103 11.20 -0.60 -11.87
C ALA A 103 10.81 -1.78 -12.76
N SER A 104 10.16 -1.55 -13.91
CA SER A 104 9.81 -2.63 -14.84
C SER A 104 10.99 -3.15 -15.66
N TRP A 105 12.11 -2.42 -15.66
CA TRP A 105 13.34 -2.81 -16.38
C TRP A 105 14.35 -3.51 -15.46
N LEU A 106 14.12 -3.49 -14.14
CA LEU A 106 14.96 -4.17 -13.17
C LEU A 106 14.73 -5.69 -13.26
N PRO A 107 15.77 -6.49 -13.59
CA PRO A 107 15.63 -7.94 -13.65
C PRO A 107 15.33 -8.47 -12.24
N GLY A 108 14.27 -9.28 -12.10
CA GLY A 108 13.93 -9.91 -10.81
C GLY A 108 15.05 -10.76 -10.19
N GLN A 109 16.09 -11.06 -10.97
CA GLN A 109 17.33 -11.73 -10.56
C GLN A 109 18.16 -10.89 -9.57
N TRP A 110 18.22 -9.58 -9.76
CA TRP A 110 18.93 -8.65 -8.87
C TRP A 110 18.22 -8.50 -7.51
N LEU A 111 16.88 -8.46 -7.53
CA LEU A 111 16.05 -8.44 -6.32
C LEU A 111 16.10 -9.77 -5.55
N ARG A 112 16.25 -10.91 -6.25
CA ARG A 112 16.41 -12.23 -5.61
C ARG A 112 17.77 -12.40 -4.93
N ASN A 113 18.85 -11.86 -5.49
CA ASN A 113 20.18 -11.92 -4.88
C ASN A 113 20.37 -10.97 -3.69
N PHE A 114 19.59 -9.89 -3.63
CA PHE A 114 19.47 -9.02 -2.44
C PHE A 114 18.42 -9.51 -1.44
N GLY A 115 17.74 -10.62 -1.75
CA GLY A 115 16.77 -11.26 -0.87
C GLY A 115 17.43 -11.63 0.47
N PRO A 116 16.75 -11.38 1.60
CA PRO A 116 17.36 -11.59 2.89
C PRO A 116 17.59 -13.09 3.16
N HIS A 117 18.76 -13.39 3.71
CA HIS A 117 19.26 -14.71 4.08
C HIS A 117 18.53 -15.36 5.28
N TRP A 118 17.41 -14.79 5.76
CA TRP A 118 16.64 -15.36 6.88
C TRP A 118 15.74 -16.53 6.50
N ARG A 119 15.90 -17.11 5.31
CA ARG A 119 15.38 -18.45 5.01
C ARG A 119 16.26 -19.50 5.71
N LEU A 120 16.10 -19.62 7.02
CA LEU A 120 16.48 -20.78 7.84
C LEU A 120 15.28 -21.17 8.69
#